data_AF-A0A543FS28-F1
#
_entry.id   AF-A0A543FS28-F1
#
_cell.length_a   1.000
_cell.length_b   1.000
_cell.length_c   1.000
_cell.angle_alpha   90.00
_cell.angle_beta   90.00
_cell.angle_gamma   90.00
#
_symmetry.space_group_name_H-M   'P 1'
#
loop_
_entity.id
_entity.type
_entity.pdbx_description
1 polymer ?
#
loop_
_entity_poly.entity_id
_entity_poly.type
_entity_poly.pdbx_seq_one_letter_code
_entity_poly.pdbx_strand_id
1 'polypeptide(L)'
;MCGATEFHLFQSSGVASGESTQIGFEVEDIDAAVAELRARGVRFEPFDIAGFEVEDDIVAVPDNYPSKGSGERGAFFRDSEGNLLALGQATR
;
A
#
# COMPACT_ATOMS: atom_id res chain seq x y z
N MET A 1 -24.78 4.10 8.67
CA MET A 1 -24.17 4.94 7.63
C MET A 1 -24.19 4.16 6.31
N CYS A 2 -24.39 4.83 5.18
CA CYS A 2 -24.41 4.21 3.85
C CYS A 2 -23.56 5.09 2.91
N GLY A 3 -22.23 4.92 2.99
CA GLY A 3 -21.22 5.70 2.24
C GLY A 3 -19.78 5.43 2.72
N ALA A 4 -18.85 5.52 1.76
CA ALA A 4 -17.38 5.34 1.71
C ALA A 4 -16.62 4.99 3.01
N THR A 5 -15.90 3.87 2.97
CA THR A 5 -14.91 3.36 3.93
C THR A 5 -14.38 4.38 4.94
N GLU A 6 -14.55 4.10 6.23
CA GLU A 6 -13.93 4.86 7.33
C GLU A 6 -12.82 4.05 8.01
N PHE A 7 -11.84 4.74 8.57
CA PHE A 7 -10.90 4.19 9.55
C PHE A 7 -10.70 5.19 10.68
N HIS A 8 -10.40 4.69 11.87
CA HIS A 8 -10.29 5.53 13.07
C HIS A 8 -8.83 5.71 13.45
N LEU A 9 -8.48 6.93 13.83
CA LEU A 9 -7.18 7.27 14.40
C LEU A 9 -7.37 7.57 15.88
N PHE A 10 -6.47 7.04 16.71
CA PHE A 10 -6.46 7.30 18.13
C PHE A 10 -5.02 7.48 18.61
N GLN A 11 -4.85 8.23 19.70
CA GLN A 11 -3.54 8.41 20.31
C GLN A 11 -3.06 7.09 20.90
N SER A 12 -1.96 6.56 20.35
CA SER A 12 -1.31 5.37 20.89
C SER A 12 -0.56 5.70 22.20
N SER A 13 -0.51 4.73 23.13
CA SER A 13 0.35 4.76 24.32
C SER A 13 1.71 4.09 24.09
N GLY A 14 1.95 3.52 22.91
CA GLY A 14 3.19 2.85 22.53
C GLY A 14 3.65 3.23 21.11
N VAL A 15 4.78 2.65 20.69
CA VAL A 15 5.37 2.86 19.37
C VAL A 15 4.90 1.75 18.43
N ALA A 16 4.49 2.12 17.22
CA ALA A 16 4.16 1.14 16.19
C ALA A 16 5.40 0.31 15.84
N SER A 17 5.28 -1.02 15.78
CA SER A 17 6.41 -1.85 15.33
C SER A 17 6.75 -1.55 13.87
N GLY A 18 5.72 -1.27 13.06
CA GLY A 18 5.86 -1.04 11.64
C GLY A 18 6.28 -2.29 10.85
N GLU A 19 6.30 -3.47 11.48
CA GLU A 19 6.71 -4.74 10.87
C GLU A 19 5.58 -5.40 10.06
N SER A 20 4.35 -4.92 10.23
CA SER A 20 3.16 -5.40 9.52
C SER A 20 2.35 -4.22 9.01
N THR A 21 1.75 -4.39 7.83
CA THR A 21 0.82 -3.43 7.23
C THR A 21 -0.36 -3.16 8.16
N GLN A 22 -0.60 -1.89 8.47
CA GLN A 22 -1.70 -1.45 9.35
C GLN A 22 -2.98 -1.14 8.56
N ILE A 23 -2.83 -0.61 7.34
CA ILE A 23 -3.94 -0.32 6.44
C ILE A 23 -3.48 -0.46 4.99
N GLY A 24 -4.41 -0.86 4.12
CA GLY A 24 -4.24 -0.84 2.68
C GLY A 24 -5.30 0.05 2.02
N PHE A 25 -4.88 0.85 1.05
CA PHE A 25 -5.78 1.62 0.19
C PHE A 25 -5.80 1.02 -1.19
N GLU A 26 -7.00 0.75 -1.70
CA GLU A 26 -7.20 0.32 -3.09
C GLU A 26 -7.23 1.54 -4.01
N VAL A 27 -6.43 1.53 -5.07
CA VAL A 27 -6.33 2.61 -6.06
C VAL A 27 -6.56 2.06 -7.46
N GLU A 28 -7.08 2.90 -8.34
CA GLU A 28 -7.32 2.53 -9.75
C GLU A 28 -6.04 2.63 -10.60
N ASP A 29 -5.13 3.55 -10.24
CA ASP A 29 -3.87 3.82 -10.92
C ASP A 29 -2.75 4.03 -9.87
N ILE A 30 -1.97 2.99 -9.63
CA ILE A 30 -0.88 2.96 -8.66
C ILE A 30 0.32 3.78 -9.11
N ASP A 31 0.58 3.88 -10.42
CA ASP A 31 1.70 4.68 -10.94
C ASP A 31 1.45 6.17 -10.68
N ALA A 32 0.22 6.63 -10.98
CA ALA A 32 -0.19 7.99 -10.69
C ALA A 32 -0.19 8.29 -9.19
N ALA A 33 -0.72 7.38 -8.36
CA ALA A 33 -0.75 7.56 -6.91
C ALA A 33 0.64 7.61 -6.29
N VAL A 34 1.55 6.70 -6.68
CA VAL A 34 2.94 6.69 -6.22
C VAL A 34 3.67 7.95 -6.65
N ALA A 35 3.51 8.38 -7.92
CA ALA A 35 4.13 9.61 -8.43
C ALA A 35 3.64 10.86 -7.67
N GLU A 36 2.33 10.96 -7.42
CA GLU A 36 1.74 12.09 -6.68
C GLU A 36 2.26 12.14 -5.24
N LEU A 37 2.28 11.01 -4.54
CA LEU A 37 2.75 10.93 -3.16
C LEU A 37 4.26 11.23 -3.06
N ARG A 38 5.06 10.74 -4.01
CA ARG A 38 6.49 11.10 -4.11
C ARG A 38 6.70 12.58 -4.33
N ALA A 39 5.91 13.22 -5.22
CA ALA A 39 5.98 14.66 -5.45
C ALA A 39 5.65 15.48 -4.18
N ARG A 40 4.85 14.91 -3.28
CA ARG A 40 4.53 15.48 -1.95
C ARG A 40 5.55 15.12 -0.87
N GLY A 41 6.61 14.38 -1.20
CA GLY A 41 7.71 14.04 -0.30
C GLY A 41 7.60 12.68 0.40
N VAL A 42 6.60 11.86 0.07
CA VAL A 42 6.49 10.50 0.60
C VAL A 42 7.59 9.62 0.03
N ARG A 43 8.23 8.84 0.90
CA ARG A 43 9.27 7.88 0.53
C ARG A 43 8.69 6.48 0.58
N PHE A 44 8.75 5.77 -0.54
CA PHE A 44 8.35 4.38 -0.63
C PHE A 44 9.48 3.47 -0.17
N GLU A 45 9.12 2.32 0.39
CA GLU A 45 10.07 1.29 0.78
C GLU A 45 10.38 0.41 -0.43
N PRO A 46 11.66 0.21 -0.78
CA PRO A 46 12.02 -0.79 -1.78
C PRO A 46 11.64 -2.16 -1.22
N PHE A 47 10.69 -2.80 -1.88
CA PHE A 47 10.18 -4.09 -1.47
C PHE A 47 10.86 -5.17 -2.30
N ASP A 48 11.80 -5.91 -1.73
CA ASP A 48 12.46 -7.03 -2.38
C ASP A 48 11.85 -8.34 -1.86
N ILE A 49 10.99 -8.95 -2.67
CA ILE A 49 10.53 -10.32 -2.44
C ILE A 49 11.04 -11.19 -3.56
N ALA A 50 11.83 -12.20 -3.20
CA ALA A 50 12.32 -13.20 -4.13
C ALA A 50 11.18 -13.83 -4.94
N GLY A 51 11.28 -13.74 -6.27
CA GLY A 51 10.32 -14.32 -7.21
C GLY A 51 9.22 -13.38 -7.69
N PHE A 52 9.20 -12.12 -7.24
CA PHE A 52 8.28 -11.10 -7.76
C PHE A 52 9.02 -10.00 -8.52
N GLU A 53 8.38 -9.50 -9.57
CA GLU A 53 8.90 -8.35 -10.32
C GLU A 53 8.64 -7.07 -9.52
N VAL A 54 9.65 -6.20 -9.47
CA VAL A 54 9.59 -4.92 -8.76
C VAL A 54 10.14 -3.85 -9.68
N GLU A 55 9.32 -2.84 -9.96
CA GLU A 55 9.69 -1.68 -10.76
C GLU A 55 9.25 -0.41 -10.02
N ASP A 56 10.15 0.56 -9.86
CA ASP A 56 9.88 1.83 -9.18
C ASP A 56 9.20 1.69 -7.80
N ASP A 57 9.69 0.75 -6.97
CA ASP A 57 9.15 0.38 -5.64
C ASP A 57 7.72 -0.21 -5.66
N ILE A 58 7.22 -0.59 -6.84
CA ILE A 58 5.93 -1.25 -7.03
C ILE A 58 6.20 -2.73 -7.33
N VAL A 59 5.69 -3.60 -6.47
CA VAL A 59 5.75 -5.06 -6.66
C VAL A 59 4.55 -5.52 -7.48
N ALA A 60 4.79 -6.41 -8.46
CA ALA A 60 3.75 -7.11 -9.19
C ALA A 60 3.59 -8.53 -8.63
N VAL A 61 2.42 -8.82 -8.08
CA VAL A 61 2.06 -10.10 -7.48
C VAL A 61 1.04 -10.81 -8.38
N PRO A 62 1.42 -11.91 -9.06
CA PRO A 62 0.46 -12.78 -9.73
C PRO A 62 -0.46 -13.45 -8.71
N ASP A 63 -1.66 -13.78 -9.17
CA ASP A 63 -2.72 -14.46 -8.40
C ASP A 63 -3.24 -13.61 -7.21
N ASN A 64 -4.47 -13.12 -7.36
CA ASN A 64 -5.22 -12.46 -6.28
C ASN A 64 -6.48 -13.27 -5.97
N TYR A 65 -7.24 -12.86 -4.94
CA TYR A 65 -8.57 -13.38 -4.70
C TYR A 65 -9.38 -13.29 -6.00
N PRO A 66 -10.03 -14.39 -6.47
CA PRO A 66 -10.79 -14.37 -7.72
C PRO A 66 -11.90 -13.31 -7.77
N SER A 67 -12.36 -12.85 -6.60
CA SER A 67 -13.34 -11.77 -6.45
C SER A 67 -12.76 -10.36 -6.68
N LYS A 68 -11.43 -10.22 -6.71
CA LYS A 68 -10.71 -8.94 -6.81
C LYS A 68 -9.97 -8.76 -8.13
N GLY A 69 -9.44 -9.84 -8.71
CA GLY A 69 -8.71 -9.76 -9.97
C GLY A 69 -7.86 -11.00 -10.25
N SER A 70 -6.99 -10.90 -11.24
CA SER A 70 -6.01 -11.92 -11.64
C SER A 70 -4.66 -11.76 -10.93
N GLY A 71 -4.45 -10.63 -10.23
CA GLY A 71 -3.22 -10.29 -9.53
C GLY A 71 -3.35 -8.95 -8.80
N GLU A 72 -2.24 -8.42 -8.32
CA GLU A 72 -2.18 -7.13 -7.64
C GLU A 72 -0.83 -6.45 -7.89
N ARG A 73 -0.86 -5.13 -8.04
CA ARG A 73 0.32 -4.27 -7.91
C ARG A 73 0.29 -3.63 -6.54
N GLY A 74 1.41 -3.69 -5.82
CA GLY A 74 1.51 -3.22 -4.44
C GLY A 74 2.66 -2.22 -4.25
N ALA A 75 2.47 -1.23 -3.39
CA ALA A 75 3.53 -0.33 -2.95
C ALA A 75 3.37 -0.03 -1.46
N PHE A 76 4.47 0.18 -0.75
CA PHE A 76 4.48 0.33 0.70
C PHE A 76 5.25 1.59 1.13
N PHE A 77 4.77 2.26 2.18
CA PHE A 77 5.43 3.43 2.75
C PHE A 77 5.07 3.57 4.23
N ARG A 78 5.85 4.36 4.96
CA ARG A 78 5.57 4.69 6.38
C ARG A 78 4.96 6.07 6.52
N ASP A 79 4.02 6.20 7.45
CA ASP A 79 3.57 7.49 7.94
C ASP A 79 4.55 8.09 8.98
N SER A 80 4.20 9.25 9.54
CA SER A 80 5.02 9.96 10.53
C SER A 80 5.22 9.21 11.84
N GLU A 81 4.30 8.30 12.18
CA GLU A 81 4.29 7.51 13.41
C GLU A 81 5.00 6.16 13.22
N GLY A 82 5.42 5.84 12.00
CA GLY A 82 6.13 4.61 11.64
C GLY A 82 5.23 3.45 11.23
N ASN A 83 3.92 3.68 11.08
CA ASN A 83 2.98 2.67 10.61
C ASN A 83 3.28 2.34 9.15
N LEU A 84 3.34 1.04 8.82
CA LEU A 84 3.45 0.59 7.45
C LEU A 84 2.07 0.63 6.78
N LEU A 85 1.93 1.41 5.72
CA LEU A 85 0.72 1.53 4.90
C LEU A 85 0.98 0.94 3.51
N ALA A 86 -0.07 0.39 2.90
CA ALA A 86 -0.02 -0.20 1.56
C ALA A 86 -0.93 0.53 0.58
N LEU A 87 -0.50 0.60 -0.67
CA LEU A 87 -1.33 0.86 -1.84
C LEU A 87 -1.47 -0.44 -2.63
N GLY A 88 -2.68 -0.75 -3.07
CA GLY A 88 -2.97 -1.92 -3.90
C GLY A 88 -3.78 -1.52 -5.13
N GLN A 89 -3.39 -2.01 -6.30
CA GLN A 89 -4.19 -1.96 -7.52
C GLN A 89 -4.42 -3.38 -8.01
N ALA A 90 -5.68 -3.82 -8.03
CA ALA A 90 -6.03 -5.10 -8.62
C ALA A 90 -5.73 -5.10 -10.12
N THR A 91 -5.00 -6.10 -10.60
CA THR A 91 -4.86 -6.35 -12.03
C THR A 91 -6.02 -7.23 -12.49
N ARG A 92 -6.56 -6.94 -13.67
CA ARG A 92 -7.67 -7.69 -14.26
C ARG A 92 -7.19 -8.44 -15.48
#